data_AF-A0A1G4EHY0-F1
#
_entry.id   AF-A0A1G4EHY0-F1
#
_cell.length_a   1.000
_cell.length_b   1.000
_cell.length_c   1.000
_cell.angle_alpha   90.00
_cell.angle_beta   90.00
_cell.angle_gamma   90.00
#
_symmetry.space_group_name_H-M   'P 1'
#
loop_
_entity.id
_entity.type
_entity.pdbx_description
1 polymer ?
#
loop_
_entity_poly.entity_id
_entity_poly.type
_entity_poly.pdbx_seq_one_letter_code
_entity_poly.pdbx_strand_id
1 'polypeptide(L)'
;NAGKNLEIQYQHEGLLNKSNNRLLAKHETQQNLKYQRLRDNLSDDVYNMNLKNRMNNTSTYNQLNKKILNALDSYKKGYNNRYYKKKGLAKLDCYYERKIFNKIDEIYELSRSMQNDKKNFKKKIYKKFGYCLIFFAISPIFGVIFPILFSEYGPFYNWCTSDCTKNSGEHKHGDEGTFYKTPYSNAEWDAFFYINRLFFFTLLIIVLTVIIYTLVKVVNYEKLKAGKGKIKGKNYYRFCKKVFI
;
A
#
# COMPACT_ATOMS: atom_id res chain seq x y z
N ASN A 1 -31.55 -29.00 15.69
CA ASN A 1 -30.14 -29.41 15.42
C ASN A 1 -29.25 -28.34 14.80
N ALA A 2 -29.74 -27.36 14.03
CA ALA A 2 -28.89 -26.31 13.44
C ALA A 2 -28.35 -25.27 14.44
N GLY A 3 -29.16 -24.84 15.43
CA GLY A 3 -28.76 -23.82 16.42
C GLY A 3 -27.60 -24.25 17.34
N LYS A 4 -27.59 -25.51 17.78
CA LYS A 4 -26.48 -26.07 18.58
C LYS A 4 -25.16 -26.16 17.79
N ASN A 5 -25.23 -26.30 16.47
CA ASN A 5 -24.05 -26.43 15.62
C ASN A 5 -23.34 -25.06 15.42
N LEU A 6 -24.11 -23.99 15.29
CA LEU A 6 -23.60 -22.61 15.23
C LEU A 6 -22.91 -22.20 16.54
N GLU A 7 -23.48 -22.55 17.69
CA GLU A 7 -22.91 -22.21 18.98
C GLU A 7 -21.57 -22.93 19.25
N ILE A 8 -21.46 -24.20 18.84
CA ILE A 8 -20.21 -24.97 18.90
C ILE A 8 -19.15 -24.34 17.99
N GLN A 9 -19.52 -23.88 16.79
CA GLN A 9 -18.61 -23.22 15.84
C GLN A 9 -18.05 -21.90 16.39
N TYR A 10 -18.90 -21.07 17.00
CA TYR A 10 -18.47 -19.81 17.65
C TYR A 10 -17.53 -20.05 18.84
N GLN A 11 -17.80 -21.09 19.65
CA GLN A 11 -16.89 -21.45 20.75
C GLN A 11 -15.55 -21.98 20.23
N HIS A 12 -15.55 -22.75 19.14
CA HIS A 12 -14.34 -23.25 18.50
C HIS A 12 -13.48 -22.11 17.94
N GLU A 13 -14.09 -21.11 17.28
CA GLU A 13 -13.40 -19.90 16.81
C GLU A 13 -12.83 -19.06 17.95
N GLY A 14 -13.57 -18.94 19.07
CA GLY A 14 -13.09 -18.26 20.27
C GLY A 14 -11.86 -18.93 20.89
N LEU A 15 -11.85 -20.27 20.93
CA LEU A 15 -10.70 -21.06 21.40
C LEU A 15 -9.50 -20.95 20.46
N LEU A 16 -9.72 -20.97 19.15
CA LEU A 16 -8.67 -20.83 18.13
C LEU A 16 -8.04 -19.43 18.14
N ASN A 17 -8.83 -18.39 18.37
CA ASN A 17 -8.33 -17.03 18.52
C ASN A 17 -7.50 -16.88 19.82
N LYS A 18 -7.95 -17.50 20.93
CA LYS A 18 -7.23 -17.49 22.20
C LYS A 18 -5.90 -18.27 22.13
N SER A 19 -5.85 -19.39 21.41
CA SER A 19 -4.62 -20.15 21.19
C SER A 19 -3.65 -19.39 20.30
N ASN A 20 -4.12 -18.77 19.22
CA ASN A 20 -3.31 -17.93 18.33
C ASN A 20 -2.71 -16.73 19.06
N ASN A 21 -3.48 -16.04 19.90
CA ASN A 21 -2.98 -14.92 20.71
C ASN A 21 -1.92 -15.37 21.74
N ARG A 22 -2.08 -16.57 22.32
CA ARG A 22 -1.06 -17.17 23.21
C ARG A 22 0.20 -17.60 22.47
N LEU A 23 0.08 -18.16 21.26
CA LEU A 23 1.21 -18.51 20.40
C LEU A 23 1.98 -17.26 19.96
N LEU A 24 1.27 -16.20 19.59
CA LEU A 24 1.85 -14.91 19.21
C LEU A 24 2.59 -14.26 20.39
N ALA A 25 1.99 -14.26 21.58
CA ALA A 25 2.64 -13.76 22.80
C ALA A 25 3.89 -14.58 23.20
N LYS A 26 3.87 -15.90 23.01
CA LYS A 26 5.05 -16.77 23.21
C LYS A 26 6.17 -16.48 22.21
N HIS A 27 5.83 -16.22 20.94
CA HIS A 27 6.83 -15.88 19.93
C HIS A 27 7.45 -14.50 20.19
N GLU A 28 6.65 -13.50 20.60
CA GLU A 28 7.15 -12.18 21.01
C GLU A 28 8.05 -12.25 22.26
N THR A 29 7.68 -13.04 23.27
CA THR A 29 8.51 -13.22 24.47
C THR A 29 9.81 -13.96 24.19
N GLN A 30 9.80 -15.02 23.36
CA GLN A 30 11.03 -15.69 22.93
C GLN A 30 11.93 -14.81 22.08
N GLN A 31 11.35 -13.97 21.22
CA GLN A 31 12.11 -12.99 20.44
C GLN A 31 12.75 -11.94 21.35
N ASN A 32 12.02 -11.39 22.32
CA ASN A 32 12.55 -10.47 23.33
C ASN A 32 13.68 -11.10 24.16
N LEU A 33 13.53 -12.35 24.60
CA LEU A 33 14.58 -13.08 25.32
C LEU A 33 15.82 -13.33 24.47
N LYS A 34 15.67 -13.66 23.18
CA LYS A 34 16.81 -13.80 22.24
C LYS A 34 17.54 -12.47 22.04
N TYR A 35 16.81 -11.36 21.93
CA TYR A 35 17.41 -10.02 21.83
C TYR A 35 18.12 -9.58 23.12
N GLN A 36 17.61 -9.98 24.29
CA GLN A 36 18.22 -9.67 25.57
C GLN A 36 19.49 -10.50 25.82
N ARG A 37 19.45 -11.82 25.52
CA ARG A 37 20.63 -12.70 25.63
C ARG A 37 21.77 -12.33 24.67
N LEU A 38 21.45 -11.77 23.50
CA LEU A 38 22.46 -11.26 22.55
C LEU A 38 23.15 -9.97 23.06
N ARG A 39 22.54 -9.27 24.03
CA ARG A 39 23.03 -8.02 24.60
C ARG A 39 23.87 -8.21 25.86
N ASP A 40 23.62 -9.30 26.60
CA ASP A 40 24.25 -9.57 27.89
C ASP A 40 25.58 -10.37 27.75
N ASN A 41 25.81 -11.05 26.63
CA ASN A 41 27.04 -11.85 26.38
C ASN A 41 28.29 -11.04 25.93
N LEU A 42 28.34 -9.73 26.15
CA LEU A 42 29.44 -8.87 25.68
C LEU A 42 30.14 -8.08 26.80
N SER A 43 30.23 -8.67 27.99
CA SER A 43 30.89 -8.06 29.13
C SER A 43 31.62 -9.13 29.93
N ASP A 44 32.95 -9.15 29.86
CA ASP A 44 33.80 -9.46 31.01
C ASP A 44 35.19 -8.78 30.86
N ASP A 45 35.35 -7.73 31.68
CA ASP A 45 36.47 -7.50 32.61
C ASP A 45 37.87 -6.96 32.26
N VAL A 46 38.14 -6.44 31.05
CA VAL A 46 39.43 -5.71 30.82
C VAL A 46 39.28 -4.28 30.27
N TYR A 47 38.07 -3.82 29.96
CA TYR A 47 37.86 -2.56 29.23
C TYR A 47 37.38 -1.37 30.09
N ASN A 48 37.62 -1.35 31.41
CA ASN A 48 36.96 -0.39 32.30
C ASN A 48 37.63 1.02 32.36
N MET A 49 38.94 1.13 32.09
CA MET A 49 39.61 2.45 32.09
C MET A 49 39.53 3.21 30.75
N ASN A 50 39.47 2.49 29.62
CA ASN A 50 39.33 3.10 28.29
C ASN A 50 37.88 3.52 27.96
N LEU A 51 36.88 2.96 28.65
CA LEU A 51 35.48 3.32 28.46
C LEU A 51 35.19 4.75 28.94
N LYS A 52 35.78 5.19 30.06
CA LYS A 52 35.49 6.51 30.65
C LYS A 52 35.90 7.67 29.73
N ASN A 53 36.99 7.52 28.98
CA ASN A 53 37.42 8.50 27.97
C ASN A 53 36.68 8.38 26.63
N ARG A 54 36.21 7.18 26.24
CA ARG A 54 35.44 6.97 25.00
C ARG A 54 33.95 7.33 25.13
N MET A 55 33.39 7.25 26.33
CA MET A 55 31.98 7.57 26.62
C MET A 55 31.70 9.08 26.56
N ASN A 56 32.70 9.90 26.90
CA ASN A 56 32.62 11.36 26.74
C ASN A 56 32.58 11.78 25.26
N ASN A 57 33.09 10.95 24.35
CA ASN A 57 33.11 11.19 22.90
C ASN A 57 32.05 10.41 22.11
N THR A 58 31.25 9.55 22.75
CA THR A 58 30.08 8.89 22.13
C THR A 58 28.85 9.84 22.17
N SER A 59 29.15 11.13 22.02
CA SER A 59 28.38 12.29 22.45
C SER A 59 27.20 12.56 21.53
N THR A 60 26.03 12.73 22.13
CA THR A 60 24.82 13.32 21.52
C THR A 60 24.13 12.52 20.41
N TYR A 61 24.81 12.06 19.36
CA TYR A 61 24.21 11.38 18.21
C TYR A 61 23.56 10.04 18.57
N ASN A 62 24.24 9.19 19.35
CA ASN A 62 23.68 7.90 19.76
C ASN A 62 22.49 8.04 20.72
N GLN A 63 22.52 9.06 21.59
CA GLN A 63 21.38 9.39 22.46
C GLN A 63 20.20 9.98 21.65
N LEU A 64 20.48 10.81 20.64
CA LEU A 64 19.47 11.38 19.75
C LEU A 64 18.82 10.28 18.90
N ASN A 65 19.61 9.39 18.33
CA ASN A 65 19.14 8.25 17.52
C ASN A 65 18.29 7.28 18.35
N LYS A 66 18.67 7.05 19.62
CA LYS A 66 17.86 6.28 20.57
C LYS A 66 16.54 6.97 20.91
N LYS A 67 16.54 8.29 21.16
CA LYS A 67 15.31 9.09 21.37
C LYS A 67 14.39 9.09 20.13
N ILE A 68 14.97 9.13 18.94
CA ILE A 68 14.28 9.11 17.67
C ILE A 68 13.59 7.75 17.41
N LEU A 69 14.31 6.64 17.61
CA LEU A 69 13.73 5.29 17.57
C LEU A 69 12.58 5.16 18.59
N ASN A 70 12.77 5.71 19.80
CA ASN A 70 11.72 5.72 20.82
C ASN A 70 10.46 6.47 20.38
N ALA A 71 10.54 7.52 19.55
CA ALA A 71 9.38 8.29 19.10
C ALA A 71 8.52 7.52 18.08
N LEU A 72 9.17 6.92 17.07
CA LEU A 72 8.50 6.07 16.09
C LEU A 72 7.90 4.83 16.77
N ASP A 73 8.64 4.18 17.65
CA ASP A 73 8.18 2.99 18.37
C ASP A 73 7.04 3.31 19.33
N SER A 74 7.12 4.43 20.06
CA SER A 74 6.01 4.91 20.89
C SER A 74 4.76 5.20 20.04
N TYR A 75 4.94 5.83 18.87
CA TYR A 75 3.83 6.06 17.95
C TYR A 75 3.19 4.76 17.50
N LYS A 76 3.98 3.76 17.11
CA LYS A 76 3.49 2.46 16.65
C LYS A 76 2.80 1.68 17.77
N LYS A 77 3.34 1.66 18.99
CA LYS A 77 2.72 1.01 20.17
C LYS A 77 1.30 1.53 20.44
N GLY A 78 1.06 2.83 20.19
CA GLY A 78 -0.25 3.43 20.34
C GLY A 78 -1.29 3.06 19.27
N TYR A 79 -0.95 2.33 18.21
CA TYR A 79 -1.89 2.05 17.11
C TYR A 79 -3.14 1.31 17.56
N ASN A 80 -3.01 0.30 18.41
CA ASN A 80 -4.16 -0.48 18.88
C ASN A 80 -5.16 0.42 19.61
N ASN A 81 -4.68 1.22 20.56
CA ASN A 81 -5.52 2.16 21.31
C ASN A 81 -6.20 3.19 20.38
N ARG A 82 -5.44 3.79 19.44
CA ARG A 82 -6.00 4.74 18.46
C ARG A 82 -7.04 4.08 17.56
N TYR A 83 -6.80 2.84 17.14
CA TYR A 83 -7.69 2.08 16.28
C TYR A 83 -9.02 1.76 16.96
N TYR A 84 -8.99 1.29 18.22
CA TYR A 84 -10.21 0.98 18.99
C TYR A 84 -11.06 2.22 19.26
N LYS A 85 -10.43 3.40 19.46
CA LYS A 85 -11.13 4.66 19.71
C LYS A 85 -11.77 5.28 18.46
N LYS A 86 -11.36 4.88 17.25
CA LYS A 86 -11.83 5.46 15.98
C LYS A 86 -13.04 4.71 15.43
N LYS A 87 -13.89 5.41 14.67
CA LYS A 87 -15.07 4.86 13.96
C LYS A 87 -15.03 5.26 12.48
N GLY A 88 -15.75 4.51 11.63
CA GLY A 88 -15.90 4.79 10.19
C GLY A 88 -14.57 4.95 9.43
N LEU A 89 -14.49 5.96 8.57
CA LEU A 89 -13.31 6.25 7.74
C LEU A 89 -12.04 6.51 8.55
N ALA A 90 -12.15 7.11 9.74
CA ALA A 90 -10.99 7.33 10.59
C ALA A 90 -10.34 6.00 11.04
N LYS A 91 -11.16 4.97 11.26
CA LYS A 91 -10.68 3.62 11.62
C LYS A 91 -9.95 2.97 10.45
N LEU A 92 -10.47 3.13 9.23
CA LEU A 92 -9.81 2.68 8.00
C LEU A 92 -8.48 3.41 7.77
N ASP A 93 -8.44 4.74 7.91
CA ASP A 93 -7.19 5.51 7.81
C ASP A 93 -6.14 5.02 8.82
N CYS A 94 -6.55 4.78 10.07
CA CYS A 94 -5.64 4.25 11.09
C CYS A 94 -5.13 2.83 10.75
N TYR A 95 -5.97 2.00 10.15
CA TYR A 95 -5.60 0.66 9.71
C TYR A 95 -4.60 0.71 8.54
N TYR A 96 -4.91 1.47 7.50
CA TYR A 96 -4.05 1.59 6.33
C TYR A 96 -2.73 2.27 6.66
N GLU A 97 -2.71 3.28 7.54
CA GLU A 97 -1.47 3.87 8.01
C GLU A 97 -0.55 2.83 8.68
N ARG A 98 -1.10 2.04 9.61
CA ARG A 98 -0.36 0.93 10.24
C ARG A 98 0.14 -0.07 9.21
N LYS A 99 -0.70 -0.43 8.23
CA LYS A 99 -0.33 -1.37 7.15
C LYS A 99 0.83 -0.83 6.30
N ILE A 100 0.78 0.44 5.92
CA ILE A 100 1.87 1.11 5.17
C ILE A 100 3.14 1.15 6.01
N PHE A 101 3.05 1.50 7.30
CA PHE A 101 4.22 1.58 8.18
C PHE A 101 4.92 0.23 8.31
N ASN A 102 4.16 -0.85 8.51
CA ASN A 102 4.71 -2.20 8.55
C ASN A 102 5.39 -2.56 7.23
N LYS A 103 4.84 -2.13 6.09
CA LYS A 103 5.47 -2.35 4.78
C LYS A 103 6.78 -1.57 4.63
N ILE A 104 6.84 -0.34 5.14
CA ILE A 104 8.09 0.43 5.17
C ILE A 104 9.13 -0.27 6.07
N ASP A 105 8.74 -0.82 7.21
CA ASP A 105 9.64 -1.60 8.09
C ASP A 105 10.21 -2.82 7.36
N GLU A 106 9.36 -3.60 6.69
CA GLU A 106 9.79 -4.75 5.88
C GLU A 106 10.82 -4.33 4.82
N ILE A 107 10.68 -3.15 4.22
CA ILE A 107 11.63 -2.59 3.24
C ILE A 107 12.98 -2.28 3.92
N TYR A 108 12.96 -1.66 5.10
CA TYR A 108 14.19 -1.35 5.86
C TYR A 108 14.91 -2.61 6.36
N GLU A 109 14.17 -3.64 6.78
CA GLU A 109 14.77 -4.92 7.17
C GLU A 109 15.38 -5.64 5.96
N LEU A 110 14.69 -5.61 4.82
CA LEU A 110 15.21 -6.16 3.57
C LEU A 110 16.47 -5.41 3.11
N SER A 111 16.54 -4.09 3.29
CA SER A 111 17.76 -3.32 2.93
C SER A 111 18.94 -3.69 3.83
N ARG A 112 18.70 -3.84 5.14
CA ARG A 112 19.74 -4.18 6.13
C ARG A 112 20.27 -5.60 5.93
N SER A 113 19.37 -6.57 5.75
CA SER A 113 19.74 -7.98 5.53
C SER A 113 20.55 -8.22 4.26
N MET A 114 20.47 -7.31 3.29
CA MET A 114 21.17 -7.41 2.01
C MET A 114 22.46 -6.59 1.95
N GLN A 115 22.94 -6.11 3.11
CA GLN A 115 24.17 -5.29 3.24
C GLN A 115 24.22 -4.12 2.23
N ASN A 116 23.07 -3.54 1.91
CA ASN A 116 22.94 -2.46 0.92
C ASN A 116 23.40 -2.82 -0.52
N ASP A 117 23.35 -4.10 -0.93
CA ASP A 117 23.42 -4.47 -2.35
C ASP A 117 22.22 -3.85 -3.09
N LYS A 118 22.46 -2.67 -3.67
CA LYS A 118 21.44 -1.84 -4.32
C LYS A 118 20.74 -2.59 -5.45
N LYS A 119 21.45 -3.45 -6.18
CA LYS A 119 20.91 -4.14 -7.37
C LYS A 119 19.95 -5.25 -6.94
N ASN A 120 20.40 -6.10 -6.03
CA ASN A 120 19.59 -7.21 -5.53
C ASN A 120 18.40 -6.71 -4.69
N PHE A 121 18.61 -5.65 -3.89
CA PHE A 121 17.55 -4.98 -3.13
C PHE A 121 16.43 -4.48 -4.04
N LYS A 122 16.76 -3.69 -5.08
CA LYS A 122 15.77 -3.20 -6.05
C LYS A 122 14.98 -4.36 -6.67
N LYS A 123 15.66 -5.43 -7.11
CA LYS A 123 15.01 -6.59 -7.72
C LYS A 123 13.98 -7.24 -6.77
N LYS A 124 14.33 -7.45 -5.50
CA LYS A 124 13.41 -8.02 -4.51
C LYS A 124 12.24 -7.09 -4.18
N ILE A 125 12.50 -5.79 -4.05
CA ILE A 125 11.45 -4.78 -3.80
C ILE A 125 10.46 -4.72 -4.96
N TYR A 126 10.94 -4.68 -6.20
CA TYR A 126 10.07 -4.73 -7.38
C TYR A 126 9.26 -6.02 -7.43
N LYS A 127 9.88 -7.17 -7.13
CA LYS A 127 9.19 -8.47 -7.09
C LYS A 127 8.10 -8.52 -6.01
N LYS A 128 8.35 -7.95 -4.83
CA LYS A 128 7.45 -8.05 -3.67
C LYS A 128 6.36 -6.97 -3.65
N PHE A 129 6.69 -5.75 -4.05
CA PHE A 129 5.81 -4.58 -3.94
C PHE A 129 5.56 -3.88 -5.28
N GLY A 130 6.57 -3.82 -6.15
CA GLY A 130 6.50 -3.09 -7.41
C GLY A 130 5.42 -3.61 -8.35
N TYR A 131 5.40 -4.90 -8.65
CA TYR A 131 4.42 -5.46 -9.60
C TYR A 131 2.97 -5.20 -9.19
N CYS A 132 2.63 -5.37 -7.90
CA CYS A 132 1.28 -5.12 -7.41
C CYS A 132 0.84 -3.66 -7.64
N LEU A 133 1.73 -2.70 -7.37
CA LEU A 133 1.46 -1.28 -7.60
C LEU A 133 1.39 -0.93 -9.09
N ILE A 134 2.24 -1.54 -9.91
CA ILE A 134 2.25 -1.35 -11.37
C ILE A 134 0.93 -1.85 -11.97
N PHE A 135 0.50 -3.08 -11.64
CA PHE A 135 -0.77 -3.62 -12.11
C PHE A 135 -1.96 -2.78 -11.64
N PHE A 136 -1.95 -2.31 -10.40
CA PHE A 136 -2.99 -1.43 -9.89
C PHE A 136 -3.05 -0.09 -10.63
N ALA A 137 -1.89 0.51 -10.93
CA ALA A 137 -1.80 1.76 -11.66
C ALA A 137 -2.22 1.64 -13.14
N ILE A 138 -2.04 0.46 -13.74
CA ILE A 138 -2.44 0.16 -15.12
C ILE A 138 -3.94 -0.08 -15.24
N SER A 139 -4.65 -0.40 -14.15
CA SER A 139 -6.08 -0.76 -14.18
C SER A 139 -7.01 0.24 -14.91
N PRO A 140 -6.80 1.57 -14.91
CA PRO A 140 -7.67 2.48 -15.66
C PRO A 140 -7.59 2.27 -17.17
N ILE A 141 -6.51 1.69 -17.70
CA ILE A 141 -6.32 1.49 -19.15
C ILE A 141 -7.46 0.65 -19.75
N PHE A 142 -8.06 -0.27 -18.98
CA PHE A 142 -9.23 -1.04 -19.44
C PHE A 142 -10.43 -0.17 -19.81
N GLY A 143 -10.61 0.98 -19.14
CA GLY A 143 -11.65 1.96 -19.49
C GLY A 143 -11.32 2.83 -20.70
N VAL A 144 -10.11 2.73 -21.26
CA VAL A 144 -9.71 3.42 -22.49
C VAL A 144 -9.74 2.49 -23.70
N ILE A 145 -9.51 1.19 -23.49
CA ILE A 145 -9.51 0.19 -24.55
C ILE A 145 -10.87 0.14 -25.26
N PHE A 146 -11.97 0.10 -24.49
CA PHE A 146 -13.31 0.00 -25.06
C PHE A 146 -13.62 1.10 -26.09
N PRO A 147 -13.45 2.40 -25.78
CA PRO A 147 -13.71 3.44 -26.77
C PRO A 147 -12.73 3.47 -27.94
N ILE A 148 -11.48 3.06 -27.75
CA ILE A 148 -10.51 2.95 -28.86
C ILE A 148 -10.94 1.87 -29.85
N LEU A 149 -11.42 0.73 -29.36
CA LEU A 149 -11.78 -0.41 -30.19
C LEU A 149 -12.90 -0.10 -31.19
N PHE A 150 -13.87 0.71 -30.78
CA PHE A 150 -15.04 1.12 -31.57
C PHE A 150 -14.93 2.55 -32.13
N SER A 151 -13.75 3.16 -32.07
CA SER A 151 -13.49 4.44 -32.73
C SER A 151 -13.40 4.29 -34.25
N GLU A 152 -13.43 5.40 -34.98
CA GLU A 152 -13.26 5.43 -36.44
C GLU A 152 -11.96 4.76 -36.92
N TYR A 153 -10.90 4.82 -36.10
CA TYR A 153 -9.60 4.19 -36.38
C TYR A 153 -9.44 2.83 -35.68
N GLY A 154 -10.49 2.36 -35.01
CA GLY A 154 -10.49 1.13 -34.23
C GLY A 154 -10.71 -0.11 -35.10
N PRO A 155 -10.29 -1.30 -34.64
CA PRO A 155 -10.53 -2.55 -35.36
C PRO A 155 -12.02 -2.90 -35.56
N PHE A 156 -12.92 -2.30 -34.76
CA PHE A 156 -14.37 -2.47 -34.88
C PHE A 156 -15.06 -1.20 -35.38
N TYR A 157 -14.36 -0.33 -36.12
CA TYR A 157 -14.97 0.84 -36.77
C TYR A 157 -16.16 0.46 -37.66
N ASN A 158 -16.15 -0.77 -38.17
CA ASN A 158 -17.19 -1.31 -39.03
C ASN A 158 -18.41 -1.88 -38.29
N TRP A 159 -18.48 -1.71 -36.97
CA TRP A 159 -19.62 -2.14 -36.15
C TRP A 159 -20.59 -0.98 -35.97
N CYS A 160 -21.88 -1.25 -36.17
CA CYS A 160 -22.94 -0.27 -36.01
C CYS A 160 -24.08 -0.80 -35.14
N THR A 161 -24.96 0.09 -34.72
CA THR A 161 -26.13 -0.23 -33.89
C THR A 161 -27.22 -0.93 -34.69
N SER A 162 -28.15 -1.58 -34.00
CA SER A 162 -29.25 -2.33 -34.62
C SER A 162 -30.15 -1.43 -35.47
N ASP A 163 -30.38 -0.21 -35.00
CA ASP A 163 -31.21 0.84 -35.59
C ASP A 163 -30.51 1.68 -36.67
N CYS A 164 -29.25 1.38 -37.01
CA CYS A 164 -28.56 2.01 -38.12
C CYS A 164 -29.30 1.75 -39.45
N THR A 165 -29.63 2.81 -40.20
CA THR A 165 -30.37 2.73 -41.46
C THR A 165 -29.45 2.90 -42.66
N LYS A 166 -29.77 2.21 -43.78
CA LYS A 166 -28.96 2.17 -45.02
C LYS A 166 -28.80 3.55 -45.71
N ASN A 167 -29.57 4.57 -45.30
CA ASN A 167 -29.71 5.84 -46.01
C ASN A 167 -29.08 7.04 -45.28
N SER A 168 -28.34 6.84 -44.19
CA SER A 168 -27.61 7.92 -43.49
C SER A 168 -26.31 8.35 -44.20
N GLY A 169 -26.07 7.92 -45.44
CA GLY A 169 -25.00 8.43 -46.30
C GLY A 169 -23.64 7.77 -46.15
N GLU A 170 -23.37 6.98 -45.10
CA GLU A 170 -22.00 6.54 -44.83
C GLU A 170 -21.73 5.04 -45.07
N HIS A 171 -22.63 4.09 -44.76
CA HIS A 171 -22.27 2.65 -44.82
C HIS A 171 -23.38 1.69 -45.30
N LYS A 172 -23.02 0.66 -46.10
CA LYS A 172 -23.90 -0.42 -46.60
C LYS A 172 -23.76 -1.69 -45.74
N HIS A 173 -24.88 -2.32 -45.39
CA HIS A 173 -24.92 -3.59 -44.64
C HIS A 173 -25.31 -4.77 -45.57
N GLY A 174 -24.47 -5.81 -45.62
CA GLY A 174 -24.73 -7.09 -46.29
C GLY A 174 -24.07 -7.31 -47.66
N ASP A 175 -23.67 -8.57 -47.89
CA ASP A 175 -22.91 -9.30 -48.96
C ASP A 175 -21.80 -8.61 -49.77
N GLU A 176 -21.86 -7.31 -49.99
CA GLU A 176 -20.80 -6.52 -50.62
C GLU A 176 -20.34 -5.32 -49.74
N GLY A 177 -20.94 -5.15 -48.56
CA GLY A 177 -20.64 -4.07 -47.61
C GLY A 177 -19.99 -4.56 -46.30
N THR A 178 -18.94 -3.87 -45.85
CA THR A 178 -18.01 -4.26 -44.77
C THR A 178 -18.51 -4.08 -43.32
N PHE A 179 -19.79 -3.74 -43.09
CA PHE A 179 -20.30 -3.30 -41.78
C PHE A 179 -21.26 -4.28 -41.09
N TYR A 180 -21.01 -4.56 -39.80
CA TYR A 180 -21.75 -5.51 -38.95
C TYR A 180 -22.71 -4.81 -37.99
N LYS A 181 -23.95 -5.30 -37.89
CA LYS A 181 -24.93 -4.81 -36.92
C LYS A 181 -24.83 -5.53 -35.58
N THR A 182 -24.84 -4.75 -34.52
CA THR A 182 -24.94 -5.23 -33.14
C THR A 182 -26.40 -5.37 -32.71
N PRO A 183 -26.71 -6.13 -31.65
CA PRO A 183 -28.07 -6.26 -31.14
C PRO A 183 -28.57 -5.00 -30.40
N TYR A 184 -27.69 -4.06 -30.09
CA TYR A 184 -27.98 -2.88 -29.27
C TYR A 184 -28.36 -1.67 -30.11
N SER A 185 -29.31 -0.87 -29.63
CA SER A 185 -29.70 0.41 -30.21
C SER A 185 -28.64 1.51 -29.97
N ASN A 186 -28.71 2.62 -30.72
CA ASN A 186 -27.87 3.80 -30.52
C ASN A 186 -27.88 4.30 -29.07
N ALA A 187 -29.05 4.38 -28.45
CA ALA A 187 -29.17 4.85 -27.07
C ALA A 187 -28.46 3.93 -26.05
N GLU A 188 -28.53 2.61 -26.25
CA GLU A 188 -27.85 1.64 -25.39
C GLU A 188 -26.33 1.70 -25.59
N TRP A 189 -25.88 1.87 -26.83
CA TRP A 189 -24.48 2.07 -27.17
C TRP A 189 -23.89 3.31 -26.51
N ASP A 190 -24.57 4.45 -26.63
CA ASP A 190 -24.18 5.69 -25.96
C ASP A 190 -24.10 5.48 -24.45
N ALA A 191 -25.10 4.82 -23.86
CA ALA A 191 -25.10 4.50 -22.43
C ALA A 191 -23.88 3.66 -22.03
N PHE A 192 -23.48 2.66 -22.83
CA PHE A 192 -22.26 1.89 -22.58
C PHE A 192 -21.01 2.76 -22.63
N PHE A 193 -20.87 3.65 -23.62
CA PHE A 193 -19.75 4.59 -23.68
C PHE A 193 -19.70 5.52 -22.47
N TYR A 194 -20.83 6.10 -22.07
CA TYR A 194 -20.90 6.98 -20.90
C TYR A 194 -20.56 6.24 -19.60
N ILE A 195 -21.12 5.04 -19.39
CA ILE A 195 -20.82 4.22 -18.20
C ILE A 195 -19.34 3.83 -18.18
N ASN A 196 -18.78 3.42 -19.32
CA ASN A 196 -17.37 3.06 -19.42
C ASN A 196 -16.46 4.27 -19.11
N ARG A 197 -16.78 5.46 -19.64
CA ARG A 197 -16.08 6.72 -19.36
C ARG A 197 -16.19 7.11 -17.89
N LEU A 198 -17.36 6.98 -17.28
CA LEU A 198 -17.57 7.25 -15.85
C LEU A 198 -16.74 6.29 -14.98
N PHE A 199 -16.74 5.00 -15.33
CA PHE A 199 -15.94 3.98 -14.65
C PHE A 199 -14.45 4.27 -14.78
N PHE A 200 -13.97 4.66 -15.97
CA PHE A 200 -12.59 5.09 -16.20
C PHE A 200 -12.17 6.21 -15.26
N PHE A 201 -12.91 7.33 -15.22
CA PHE A 201 -12.57 8.45 -14.35
C PHE A 201 -12.63 8.08 -12.87
N THR A 202 -13.60 7.25 -12.48
CA THR A 202 -13.73 6.77 -11.10
C THR A 202 -12.51 5.94 -10.69
N LEU A 203 -12.11 4.96 -11.51
CA LEU A 203 -10.90 4.17 -11.27
C LEU A 203 -9.63 5.03 -11.24
N LEU A 204 -9.52 5.98 -12.17
CA LEU A 204 -8.38 6.90 -12.24
C LEU A 204 -8.25 7.71 -10.94
N ILE A 205 -9.35 8.29 -10.44
CA ILE A 205 -9.39 9.03 -9.18
C ILE A 205 -8.99 8.13 -8.01
N ILE A 206 -9.50 6.89 -7.96
CA ILE A 206 -9.14 5.92 -6.91
C ILE A 206 -7.64 5.65 -6.93
N VAL A 207 -7.07 5.35 -8.09
CA VAL A 207 -5.63 5.06 -8.26
C VAL A 207 -4.79 6.24 -7.79
N LEU A 208 -5.10 7.45 -8.26
CA LEU A 208 -4.40 8.68 -7.86
C LEU A 208 -4.49 8.92 -6.35
N THR A 209 -5.68 8.73 -5.77
CA THR A 209 -5.90 8.90 -4.33
C THR A 209 -5.04 7.94 -3.51
N VAL A 210 -4.97 6.67 -3.91
CA VAL A 210 -4.15 5.65 -3.23
C VAL A 210 -2.65 5.96 -3.36
N ILE A 211 -2.19 6.40 -4.52
CA ILE A 211 -0.79 6.81 -4.74
C ILE A 211 -0.44 7.99 -3.84
N ILE A 212 -1.24 9.07 -3.89
CA ILE A 212 -1.03 10.28 -3.07
C ILE A 212 -1.05 9.92 -1.58
N TYR A 213 -2.03 9.12 -1.15
CA TYR A 213 -2.13 8.67 0.24
C TYR A 213 -0.88 7.91 0.69
N THR A 214 -0.39 6.98 -0.15
CA THR A 214 0.82 6.21 0.14
C THR A 214 2.04 7.12 0.29
N LEU A 215 2.23 8.07 -0.63
CA LEU A 215 3.32 9.05 -0.57
C LEU A 215 3.25 9.90 0.70
N VAL A 216 2.07 10.42 1.05
CA VAL A 216 1.86 11.21 2.27
C VAL A 216 2.20 10.39 3.52
N LYS A 217 1.79 9.11 3.58
CA LYS A 217 2.11 8.24 4.72
C LYS A 217 3.59 7.87 4.78
N VAL A 218 4.29 7.70 3.65
CA VAL A 218 5.75 7.51 3.63
C VAL A 218 6.46 8.73 4.20
N VAL A 219 6.07 9.94 3.80
CA VAL A 219 6.63 11.17 4.38
C VAL A 219 6.33 11.27 5.88
N ASN A 220 5.12 10.91 6.30
CA ASN A 220 4.77 10.89 7.72
C ASN A 220 5.63 9.91 8.52
N TYR A 221 5.91 8.73 7.96
CA TYR A 221 6.80 7.73 8.54
C TYR A 221 8.22 8.30 8.71
N GLU A 222 8.82 8.83 7.65
CA GLU A 222 10.18 9.40 7.71
C GLU A 222 10.27 10.58 8.67
N LYS A 223 9.21 11.39 8.75
CA LYS A 223 9.13 12.51 9.68
C LYS A 223 9.15 12.02 11.14
N LEU A 224 8.36 11.00 11.47
CA LEU A 224 8.35 10.38 12.80
C LEU A 224 9.68 9.71 13.11
N LYS A 225 10.27 9.02 12.13
CA LYS A 225 11.60 8.43 12.20
C LYS A 225 12.72 9.48 12.28
N ALA A 226 12.48 10.74 11.93
CA ALA A 226 13.44 11.82 12.14
C ALA A 226 13.20 12.58 13.46
N GLY A 227 12.22 12.16 14.27
CA GLY A 227 11.80 12.87 15.48
C GLY A 227 11.23 14.27 15.19
N LYS A 228 10.80 14.54 13.96
CA LYS A 228 10.32 15.86 13.55
C LYS A 228 8.84 16.02 13.88
N GLY A 229 8.48 17.16 14.46
CA GLY A 229 7.09 17.54 14.75
C GLY A 229 6.31 17.94 13.49
N LYS A 230 5.31 18.84 13.63
CA LYS A 230 4.56 19.37 12.48
C LYS A 230 5.48 20.22 11.59
N ILE A 231 5.71 19.77 10.35
CA ILE A 231 6.47 20.51 9.32
C ILE A 231 5.44 21.17 8.38
N LYS A 232 5.60 22.47 8.09
CA LYS A 232 4.69 23.24 7.20
C LYS A 232 5.45 23.96 6.08
N GLY A 233 4.74 24.30 5.01
CA GLY A 233 5.20 25.18 3.93
C GLY A 233 6.45 24.68 3.21
N LYS A 234 7.40 25.59 2.94
CA LYS A 234 8.66 25.30 2.23
C LYS A 234 9.48 24.18 2.88
N ASN A 235 9.38 24.01 4.20
CA ASN A 235 10.09 22.96 4.92
C ASN A 235 9.51 21.56 4.67
N TYR A 236 8.21 21.45 4.38
CA TYR A 236 7.59 20.17 4.01
C TYR A 236 8.10 19.72 2.64
N TYR A 237 8.07 20.62 1.64
CA TYR A 237 8.62 20.33 0.31
C TYR A 237 10.10 19.93 0.35
N ARG A 238 10.94 20.68 1.09
CA ARG A 238 12.36 20.33 1.28
C ARG A 238 12.55 18.97 1.94
N PHE A 239 11.67 18.61 2.87
CA PHE A 239 11.72 17.29 3.52
C PHE A 239 11.31 16.19 2.56
N CYS A 240 10.22 16.36 1.80
CA CYS A 240 9.82 15.42 0.74
C CYS A 240 10.94 15.22 -0.29
N LYS A 241 11.59 16.31 -0.72
CA LYS A 241 12.73 16.26 -1.64
C LYS A 241 13.83 15.34 -1.08
N LYS A 242 14.22 15.49 0.18
CA LYS A 242 15.24 14.63 0.82
C LYS A 242 14.82 13.16 1.00
N VAL A 243 13.53 12.88 1.03
CA VAL A 243 13.00 11.51 1.22
C VAL A 243 12.95 10.75 -0.11
N PHE A 244 12.59 11.44 -1.20
CA PHE A 244 12.35 10.82 -2.50
C PHE A 244 13.47 11.03 -3.53
N ILE A 245 14.35 12.01 -3.33
CA ILE A 245 15.50 12.36 -4.20
C ILE A 245 16.79 12.25 -3.40
#